data_AF-A0A2V6RV02-F1
#
_entry.id   AF-A0A2V6RV02-F1
#
_cell.length_a   1.000
_cell.length_b   1.000
_cell.length_c   1.000
_cell.angle_alpha   90.00
_cell.angle_beta   90.00
_cell.angle_gamma   90.00
#
_symmetry.space_group_name_H-M   'P 1'
#
loop_
_entity.id
_entity.type
_entity.pdbx_description
1 polymer ?
#
loop_
_entity_poly.entity_id
_entity_poly.type
_entity_poly.pdbx_seq_one_letter_code
_entity_poly.pdbx_strand_id
1 'polypeptide(L)'
;IVLVLFGGSKLPDLAKSLGRSMKEFKKGIGVESEEEPAPKPQPAATADPQTALACAYCKGSLEAGWSHCPRCGTPVAKEPHPPK
;
A
#
# COMPACT_ATOMS: atom_id res chain seq x y z
N ILE A 1 -20.08 1.10 1.29
CA ILE A 1 -19.55 2.12 0.33
C ILE A 1 -18.08 2.48 0.60
N VAL A 2 -17.64 2.73 1.83
CA VAL A 2 -16.28 3.18 2.16
C VAL A 2 -15.19 2.19 1.69
N LEU A 3 -15.38 0.90 1.92
CA LEU A 3 -14.49 -0.16 1.41
C LEU A 3 -14.32 -0.18 -0.11
N VAL A 4 -15.33 0.26 -0.87
CA VAL A 4 -15.32 0.31 -2.33
C VAL A 4 -14.54 1.54 -2.83
N LEU A 5 -14.65 2.68 -2.12
CA LEU A 5 -13.95 3.92 -2.47
C LEU A 5 -12.47 3.90 -2.10
N PHE A 6 -12.16 3.35 -0.92
CA PHE A 6 -10.78 3.25 -0.44
C PHE A 6 -10.10 1.97 -0.96
N GLY A 7 -10.85 0.93 -1.28
CA GLY A 7 -10.31 -0.39 -1.62
C GLY A 7 -9.79 -1.10 -0.37
N GLY A 8 -9.94 -2.43 -0.33
CA GLY A 8 -9.54 -3.26 0.81
C GLY A 8 -8.07 -3.11 1.22
N SER A 9 -7.21 -2.69 0.29
CA SER A 9 -5.77 -2.52 0.51
C SER A 9 -5.37 -1.16 1.09
N LYS A 10 -6.22 -0.12 1.06
CA LYS A 10 -5.88 1.20 1.64
C LYS A 10 -6.26 1.33 3.10
N LEU A 11 -7.29 0.63 3.57
CA LEU A 11 -7.66 0.64 4.98
C LEU A 11 -6.53 0.11 5.91
N PRO A 12 -5.81 -0.99 5.58
CA PRO A 12 -4.69 -1.47 6.39
C PRO A 12 -3.51 -0.49 6.45
N ASP A 13 -3.25 0.23 5.36
CA ASP A 13 -2.18 1.21 5.24
C ASP A 13 -2.48 2.50 6.02
N LEU A 14 -3.72 2.97 5.90
CA LEU A 14 -4.24 4.10 6.66
C LEU A 14 -4.28 3.78 8.17
N ALA A 15 -4.74 2.59 8.56
CA ALA A 15 -4.76 2.17 9.96
C ALA A 15 -3.34 2.10 10.56
N LYS A 16 -2.35 1.62 9.79
CA LYS A 16 -0.95 1.58 10.24
C LYS A 16 -0.35 2.98 10.42
N SER A 17 -0.55 3.89 9.47
CA SER A 17 -0.02 5.25 9.56
C SER A 17 -0.69 6.06 10.68
N LEU A 18 -2.02 5.94 10.82
CA LEU A 18 -2.77 6.60 11.88
C LEU A 18 -2.38 6.05 13.27
N GLY A 19 -2.26 4.73 13.42
CA GLY A 19 -1.84 4.09 14.67
C GLY A 19 -0.43 4.50 15.11
N ARG A 20 0.50 4.66 14.18
CA ARG A 20 1.86 5.19 14.47
C ARG A 20 1.78 6.63 14.99
N SER A 21 1.00 7.49 14.33
CA SER A 21 0.88 8.90 14.72
C SER A 21 0.20 9.07 16.08
N MET A 22 -0.89 8.32 16.34
CA MET A 22 -1.55 8.31 17.65
C MET A 22 -0.65 7.76 18.75
N LYS A 23 0.18 6.75 18.47
CA LYS A 23 1.13 6.18 19.43
C LYS A 23 2.19 7.20 19.86
N GLU A 24 2.75 7.94 18.91
CA GLU A 24 3.74 8.99 19.22
C GLU A 24 3.08 10.23 19.86
N PHE A 25 1.86 10.59 19.43
CA PHE A 25 1.08 11.64 20.08
C PHE A 25 0.82 11.31 21.55
N LYS A 26 0.41 10.07 21.86
CA LYS A 26 0.12 9.61 23.22
C LYS A 26 1.35 9.61 24.14
N LYS A 27 2.53 9.25 23.59
CA LYS A 27 3.83 9.42 24.27
C LYS A 27 4.15 10.89 24.55
N GLY A 28 3.93 11.78 23.58
CA GLY A 28 4.26 13.21 23.71
C GLY A 28 3.39 13.96 24.72
N ILE A 29 2.15 13.53 24.91
CA ILE A 29 1.23 14.11 25.92
C ILE A 29 1.40 13.50 27.32
N GLY A 30 2.42 12.67 27.56
CA GLY A 30 2.71 12.08 28.87
C GLY A 30 1.69 11.04 29.33
N VAL A 31 0.85 10.53 28.42
CA VAL A 31 -0.06 9.41 28.70
C VAL A 31 0.73 8.13 28.44
N GLU A 32 1.61 7.80 29.39
CA GLU A 32 2.40 6.58 29.37
C GLU A 32 1.45 5.41 29.69
N SER A 33 0.79 4.86 28.66
CA SER A 33 0.18 3.54 28.78
C SER A 33 1.33 2.54 28.91
N GLU A 34 1.65 2.24 30.16
CA GLU A 34 2.49 1.15 30.60
C GLU A 34 1.87 -0.16 30.11
N GLU A 35 2.28 -0.62 28.94
CA GLU A 35 2.04 -2.00 28.52
C GLU A 35 3.26 -2.48 27.71
N GLU A 36 3.79 -3.60 28.18
CA GLU A 36 5.06 -4.25 27.87
C GLU A 36 5.36 -4.52 26.38
N PRO A 37 6.62 -4.84 26.05
CA PRO A 37 7.06 -5.03 24.68
C PRO A 37 6.79 -6.47 24.19
N ALA A 38 5.84 -6.67 23.26
CA ALA A 38 5.95 -7.68 22.19
C ALA A 38 4.73 -7.69 21.24
N PRO A 39 4.84 -8.18 19.99
CA PRO A 39 6.04 -8.54 19.22
C PRO A 39 6.31 -7.50 18.12
N LYS A 40 7.43 -7.65 17.42
CA LYS A 40 7.62 -7.03 16.11
C LYS A 40 6.72 -7.77 15.10
N PRO A 41 5.87 -7.07 14.35
CA PRO A 41 5.73 -7.34 12.93
C PRO A 41 6.47 -6.19 12.24
N GLN A 42 7.75 -6.34 11.89
CA GLN A 42 8.15 -6.91 10.60
C GLN A 42 7.00 -7.07 9.58
N PRO A 43 7.24 -6.58 8.37
CA PRO A 43 6.30 -5.83 7.56
C PRO A 43 5.02 -6.63 7.29
N ALA A 44 3.87 -5.94 7.25
CA ALA A 44 2.76 -6.42 6.43
C ALA A 44 3.12 -6.22 4.94
N ALA A 45 4.23 -6.83 4.53
CA ALA A 45 4.56 -7.19 3.17
C ALA A 45 4.11 -8.64 3.03
N THR A 46 2.80 -8.80 2.86
CA THR A 46 2.27 -9.89 2.05
C THR A 46 1.03 -9.38 1.34
N ALA A 47 1.19 -8.26 0.65
CA ALA A 47 0.86 -8.26 -0.76
C ALA A 47 2.22 -8.42 -1.46
N ASP A 48 2.42 -9.62 -1.96
CA ASP A 48 3.43 -10.04 -2.91
C ASP A 48 4.18 -8.89 -3.64
N PRO A 49 5.52 -8.75 -3.49
CA PRO A 49 6.31 -7.81 -4.29
C PRO A 49 6.72 -8.41 -5.64
N GLN A 50 5.97 -9.37 -6.20
CA GLN A 50 6.34 -9.99 -7.46
C GLN A 50 5.47 -9.43 -8.57
N THR A 51 6.06 -8.45 -9.26
CA THR A 51 5.58 -7.83 -10.51
C THR A 51 4.60 -6.66 -10.34
N ALA A 52 4.92 -5.71 -9.47
CA ALA A 52 4.35 -4.37 -9.58
C ALA A 52 4.87 -3.70 -10.88
N LEU A 53 4.17 -3.86 -11.99
CA LEU A 53 4.43 -3.08 -13.20
C LEU A 53 4.18 -1.61 -12.85
N ALA A 54 5.14 -0.73 -13.13
CA ALA A 54 4.97 0.71 -12.92
C ALA A 54 4.56 1.37 -14.25
N CYS A 55 3.61 2.30 -14.18
CA CYS A 55 3.23 3.09 -15.35
C CYS A 55 4.41 3.97 -15.83
N ALA A 56 4.74 3.94 -17.12
CA ALA A 56 5.85 4.75 -17.65
C ALA A 56 5.63 6.27 -17.52
N TYR A 57 4.37 6.73 -17.48
CA TYR A 57 4.04 8.15 -17.41
C TYR A 57 3.99 8.67 -15.96
N CYS A 58 3.15 8.07 -15.12
CA CYS A 58 2.92 8.55 -13.76
C CYS A 58 3.64 7.75 -12.67
N LYS A 59 4.35 6.67 -13.04
CA LYS A 59 5.07 5.76 -12.14
C LYS A 59 4.17 5.08 -11.08
N GLY A 60 2.85 5.13 -11.24
CA GLY A 60 1.90 4.42 -10.37
C GLY A 60 1.95 2.90 -10.59
N SER A 61 1.75 2.13 -9.52
CA SER A 61 1.65 0.66 -9.59
C SER A 61 0.42 0.23 -10.39
N LEU A 62 0.63 -0.74 -11.27
CA LEU A 62 -0.36 -1.39 -12.13
C LEU A 62 -0.35 -2.89 -11.86
N GLU A 63 -1.54 -3.49 -11.84
CA GLU A 63 -1.71 -4.93 -11.78
C GLU A 63 -1.73 -5.54 -13.18
N ALA A 64 -1.31 -6.81 -13.29
CA ALA A 64 -1.34 -7.55 -14.55
C ALA A 64 -2.80 -7.76 -15.01
N GLY A 65 -3.19 -7.09 -16.10
CA GLY A 65 -4.54 -7.20 -16.69
C GLY A 65 -5.22 -5.87 -17.04
N TRP A 66 -4.63 -4.74 -16.67
CA TRP A 66 -5.18 -3.42 -16.96
C TRP A 66 -4.84 -2.94 -18.38
N SER A 67 -5.85 -2.49 -19.15
CA SER A 67 -5.65 -1.90 -20.49
C SER A 67 -5.21 -0.43 -20.46
N HIS A 68 -5.58 0.31 -19.41
CA HIS A 68 -5.27 1.73 -19.21
C HIS A 68 -4.89 1.99 -17.75
N CYS A 69 -4.03 2.97 -17.49
CA CYS A 69 -3.64 3.31 -16.13
C CYS A 69 -4.74 4.09 -15.39
N PRO A 70 -5.17 3.68 -14.17
CA PRO A 70 -6.23 4.37 -13.40
C PRO A 70 -5.82 5.76 -12.90
N ARG A 71 -4.53 6.09 -12.93
CA ARG A 71 -4.00 7.34 -12.40
C ARG A 71 -3.93 8.45 -13.46
N CYS A 72 -3.64 8.11 -14.71
CA CYS A 72 -3.36 9.09 -15.76
C CYS A 72 -3.96 8.73 -17.13
N GLY A 73 -4.64 7.60 -17.27
CA GLY A 73 -5.30 7.18 -18.51
C GLY A 73 -4.38 6.64 -19.61
N THR A 74 -3.06 6.62 -19.39
CA THR A 74 -2.11 6.11 -20.39
C THR A 74 -2.36 4.62 -20.66
N PRO A 75 -2.43 4.19 -21.93
CA PRO A 75 -2.61 2.77 -22.25
C PRO A 75 -1.41 1.96 -21.79
N VAL A 76 -1.67 0.79 -21.18
CA VAL A 76 -0.62 -0.12 -20.74
C VAL A 76 -0.37 -1.10 -21.88
N ALA A 77 0.70 -0.87 -22.65
CA ALA A 77 1.12 -1.81 -23.69
C ALA A 77 1.56 -3.12 -23.02
N LYS A 78 0.79 -4.19 -23.21
CA LYS A 78 1.17 -5.55 -22.83
C LYS A 78 2.28 -5.99 -23.79
N GLU A 79 3.54 -5.70 -23.46
CA GLU A 79 4.66 -6.23 -24.23
C GLU A 79 4.67 -7.78 -24.08
N PRO A 80 4.50 -8.55 -25.16
CA PRO A 80 4.67 -9.99 -25.12
C PRO A 80 6.16 -10.27 -24.93
N HIS A 81 6.46 -11.04 -23.88
CA HIS A 81 7.74 -11.67 -23.65
C HIS A 81 8.30 -12.29 -24.95
N PRO A 82 9.54 -11.97 -25.38
CA PRO A 82 10.11 -12.51 -26.61
C PRO A 82 10.46 -14.00 -26.43
N PRO A 83 10.30 -14.84 -27.47
CA PRO A 83 10.71 -16.24 -27.42
C PRO A 83 12.23 -16.38 -27.59
N LYS A 84 12.86 -17.21 -26.74
CA LYS A 84 13.97 -18.12 -27.08
C LYS A 84 14.31 -19.04 -25.90
#